data_AF-A0A1Y5RZ54-F1
#
_entry.id   AF-A0A1Y5RZ54-F1
#
_cell.length_a   1.000
_cell.length_b   1.000
_cell.length_c   1.000
_cell.angle_alpha   90.00
_cell.angle_beta   90.00
_cell.angle_gamma   90.00
#
_symmetry.space_group_name_H-M   'P 1'
#
loop_
_entity.id
_entity.type
_entity.pdbx_description
1 polymer ?
#
loop_
_entity_poly.entity_id
_entity_poly.type
_entity_poly.pdbx_seq_one_letter_code
_entity_poly.pdbx_strand_id
1 'polypeptide(L)'
;MWVCSCAPTTTLDSRHESRTGFVQQSRSRLGRIDADWVSRHPSYATANVGNPTDALHGTDGNDIIRATKVADWVYGGSGDDLIDGNEGNDNLFGEAGSDTFEFATGDGTDQIRDYSSVAGVIQFIGLRFADISTSQVGGNIQIDYGSGDRLLIDNAQVTDFSEAEFQFV
;
A
#
# COMPACT_ATOMS: atom_id res chain seq x y z
N MET A 1 -14.15 51.39 54.38
CA MET A 1 -15.56 51.12 54.76
C MET A 1 -16.16 50.30 53.62
N TRP A 2 -16.87 49.22 53.96
CA TRP A 2 -17.64 48.30 53.12
C TRP A 2 -16.92 47.16 52.38
N VAL A 3 -17.22 45.96 52.90
CA VAL A 3 -17.04 44.60 52.39
C VAL A 3 -18.19 44.20 51.46
N CYS A 4 -17.94 43.24 50.57
CA CYS A 4 -18.79 42.13 50.09
C CYS A 4 -18.53 41.86 48.60
N SER A 5 -18.61 40.66 48.03
CA SER A 5 -18.69 39.25 48.46
C SER A 5 -18.86 38.42 47.16
N CYS A 6 -18.50 37.13 47.23
CA CYS A 6 -18.90 36.00 46.37
C CYS A 6 -18.68 36.00 44.84
N ALA A 7 -18.12 34.87 44.39
CA ALA A 7 -18.11 34.38 43.01
C ALA A 7 -19.53 34.14 42.44
N PRO A 8 -19.66 33.89 41.12
CA PRO A 8 -19.69 32.49 40.69
C PRO A 8 -19.02 32.18 39.34
N THR A 9 -18.68 30.89 39.20
CA THR A 9 -18.35 30.13 38.00
C THR A 9 -19.57 29.95 37.10
N THR A 10 -19.48 30.13 35.77
CA THR A 10 -20.05 29.22 34.73
C THR A 10 -19.74 29.66 33.28
N THR A 11 -19.00 28.78 32.57
CA THR A 11 -19.18 28.18 31.22
C THR A 11 -19.78 28.90 30.01
N LEU A 12 -19.28 28.44 28.83
CA LEU A 12 -19.81 28.42 27.44
C LEU A 12 -19.00 29.31 26.47
N ASP A 13 -18.69 28.95 25.23
CA ASP A 13 -19.03 27.84 24.34
C ASP A 13 -17.90 27.75 23.28
N SER A 14 -17.56 26.55 22.89
CA SER A 14 -16.64 26.19 21.81
C SER A 14 -17.30 26.38 20.44
N ARG A 15 -16.89 27.39 19.66
CA ARG A 15 -17.07 27.39 18.20
C ARG A 15 -16.00 28.23 17.50
N HIS A 16 -15.11 27.51 16.80
CA HIS A 16 -14.51 27.87 15.52
C HIS A 16 -13.87 29.27 15.38
N GLU A 17 -12.57 29.37 15.65
CA GLU A 17 -11.72 30.33 14.93
C GLU A 17 -10.45 29.64 14.41
N SER A 18 -10.38 29.62 13.10
CA SER A 18 -9.16 29.43 12.33
C SER A 18 -8.22 30.61 12.61
N ARG A 19 -6.97 30.38 13.06
CA ARG A 19 -5.75 31.01 12.50
C ARG A 19 -4.47 30.86 13.35
N THR A 20 -3.41 30.57 12.59
CA THR A 20 -1.99 30.93 12.77
C THR A 20 -1.16 30.24 13.84
N GLY A 21 -0.26 29.37 13.38
CA GLY A 21 0.82 28.82 14.19
C GLY A 21 1.82 27.98 13.39
N PHE A 22 2.30 28.49 12.25
CA PHE A 22 3.48 27.94 11.60
C PHE A 22 4.71 28.35 12.41
N VAL A 23 5.32 27.41 13.13
CA VAL A 23 6.72 27.50 13.56
C VAL A 23 7.40 26.17 13.23
N GLN A 24 8.25 26.21 12.21
CA GLN A 24 9.21 25.17 11.87
C GLN A 24 10.32 25.10 12.93
N GLN A 25 10.59 23.91 13.48
CA GLN A 25 11.93 23.37 13.75
C GLN A 25 11.85 21.83 13.63
N SER A 26 12.11 21.25 12.45
CA SER A 26 13.33 20.48 12.11
C SER A 26 13.63 19.33 13.09
N ARG A 27 13.64 18.03 12.76
CA ARG A 27 14.01 17.30 11.53
C ARG A 27 13.46 15.86 11.57
N SER A 28 12.53 15.52 10.67
CA SER A 28 12.47 14.22 9.96
C SER A 28 11.17 14.18 9.16
N ARG A 29 11.30 14.65 7.92
CA ARG A 29 10.37 14.47 6.84
C ARG A 29 10.29 12.97 6.54
N LEU A 30 9.36 12.24 7.15
CA LEU A 30 8.66 11.06 6.60
C LEU A 30 7.40 10.85 7.45
N GLY A 31 6.25 10.71 6.78
CA GLY A 31 4.93 10.71 7.38
C GLY A 31 4.78 9.62 8.44
N ARG A 32 4.62 10.03 9.70
CA ARG A 32 3.97 9.17 10.68
C ARG A 32 2.48 9.38 10.50
N ILE A 33 1.82 8.42 9.86
CA ILE A 33 0.38 8.31 9.97
C ILE A 33 0.14 7.87 11.42
N ASP A 34 -0.47 8.74 12.23
CA ASP A 34 -0.81 8.42 13.61
C ASP A 34 -2.14 7.67 13.67
N ALA A 35 -2.33 6.88 14.73
CA ALA A 35 -3.49 5.99 14.88
C ALA A 35 -4.86 6.71 14.85
N ASP A 36 -4.90 8.03 15.11
CA ASP A 36 -6.10 8.87 14.98
C ASP A 36 -6.46 9.11 13.50
N TRP A 37 -5.48 9.22 12.61
CA TRP A 37 -5.73 9.33 11.16
C TRP A 37 -6.25 8.01 10.57
N VAL A 38 -5.70 6.86 11.00
CA VAL A 38 -6.11 5.50 10.57
C VAL A 38 -7.56 5.20 10.98
N SER A 39 -7.97 5.62 12.18
CA SER A 39 -9.35 5.43 12.67
C SER A 39 -10.40 6.25 11.88
N ARG A 40 -9.96 7.25 11.09
CA ARG A 40 -10.82 8.13 10.30
C ARG A 40 -10.82 7.79 8.81
N HIS A 41 -9.87 6.97 8.34
CA HIS A 41 -9.80 6.47 6.96
C HIS A 41 -9.44 4.98 6.99
N PRO A 42 -10.43 4.08 7.19
CA PRO A 42 -10.20 2.65 7.33
C PRO A 42 -9.67 1.96 6.06
N SER A 43 -9.51 2.68 4.95
CA SER A 43 -9.10 2.18 3.63
C SER A 43 -7.63 2.44 3.29
N TYR A 44 -6.78 2.64 4.30
CA TYR A 44 -5.34 2.82 4.13
C TYR A 44 -4.59 1.96 5.15
N ALA A 45 -4.15 0.78 4.72
CA ALA A 45 -3.15 0.00 5.44
C ALA A 45 -1.85 0.81 5.52
N THR A 46 -1.46 1.23 6.72
CA THR A 46 -0.26 2.04 6.94
C THR A 46 1.01 1.18 6.94
N ALA A 47 1.95 1.53 6.06
CA ALA A 47 3.32 1.03 6.09
C ALA A 47 3.95 1.23 7.48
N ASN A 48 4.28 0.14 8.18
CA ASN A 48 5.05 0.21 9.42
C ASN A 48 6.49 0.64 9.06
N VAL A 49 6.77 1.92 9.29
CA VAL A 49 8.04 2.54 8.91
C VAL A 49 9.19 1.95 9.75
N GLY A 50 10.00 1.07 9.16
CA GLY A 50 11.43 0.99 9.46
C GLY A 50 12.06 -0.34 9.87
N ASN A 51 11.41 -1.50 9.71
CA ASN A 51 12.08 -2.79 9.82
C ASN A 51 11.78 -3.70 8.62
N PRO A 52 12.80 -4.26 7.94
CA PRO A 52 12.64 -5.20 6.82
C PRO A 52 12.08 -6.58 7.24
N THR A 53 11.47 -6.66 8.43
CA THR A 53 10.85 -7.84 9.02
C THR A 53 9.41 -7.62 9.44
N ASP A 54 8.91 -6.38 9.39
CA ASP A 54 7.54 -6.08 9.78
C ASP A 54 6.65 -6.20 8.54
N ALA A 55 5.88 -7.29 8.49
CA ALA A 55 4.88 -7.49 7.46
C ALA A 55 3.80 -6.40 7.49
N LEU A 56 3.49 -5.86 6.32
CA LEU A 56 2.38 -4.94 6.09
C LEU A 56 1.11 -5.76 5.89
N HIS A 57 0.06 -5.44 6.63
CA HIS A 57 -1.22 -6.12 6.54
C HIS A 57 -2.30 -5.08 6.28
N GLY A 58 -3.13 -5.33 5.29
CA GLY A 58 -4.41 -4.68 5.11
C GLY A 58 -5.45 -5.17 6.09
N THR A 59 -6.69 -4.85 5.79
CA THR A 59 -7.85 -5.02 6.65
C THR A 59 -8.81 -6.05 6.05
N ASP A 60 -10.03 -6.13 6.58
CA ASP A 60 -11.08 -6.99 6.03
C ASP A 60 -11.85 -6.30 4.87
N GLY A 61 -11.45 -5.11 4.45
CA GLY A 61 -12.09 -4.38 3.36
C GLY A 61 -11.08 -3.84 2.36
N ASN A 62 -11.58 -3.30 1.25
CA ASN A 62 -10.76 -2.84 0.14
C ASN A 62 -9.74 -1.78 0.54
N ASP A 63 -8.47 -2.13 0.43
CA ASP A 63 -7.33 -1.32 0.84
C ASP A 63 -6.51 -0.80 -0.34
N ILE A 64 -5.83 0.32 -0.09
CA ILE A 64 -4.74 0.79 -0.94
C ILE A 64 -3.45 0.63 -0.14
N ILE A 65 -2.64 -0.34 -0.52
CA ILE A 65 -1.40 -0.70 0.16
C ILE A 65 -0.23 -0.24 -0.71
N ARG A 66 0.60 0.63 -0.14
CA ARG A 66 1.89 1.01 -0.73
C ARG A 66 2.99 0.68 0.25
N ALA A 67 3.87 -0.23 -0.13
CA ALA A 67 4.98 -0.64 0.70
C ALA A 67 6.14 0.38 0.61
N THR A 68 7.28 0.03 1.18
CA THR A 68 8.40 0.94 1.38
C THR A 68 9.44 0.81 0.26
N LYS A 69 10.61 1.43 0.40
CA LYS A 69 11.69 1.34 -0.59
C LYS A 69 12.65 0.16 -0.34
N VAL A 70 12.25 -0.78 0.51
CA VAL A 70 13.05 -1.94 0.91
C VAL A 70 12.18 -3.18 0.80
N ALA A 71 12.81 -4.35 0.76
CA ALA A 71 12.10 -5.62 0.69
C ALA A 71 11.08 -5.78 1.84
N ASP A 72 9.82 -5.95 1.45
CA ASP A 72 8.66 -6.03 2.33
C ASP A 72 7.90 -7.37 2.16
N TRP A 73 7.08 -7.66 3.17
CA TRP A 73 6.05 -8.70 3.12
C TRP A 73 4.72 -8.00 3.20
N VAL A 74 3.86 -8.17 2.20
CA VAL A 74 2.61 -7.42 2.06
C VAL A 74 1.44 -8.38 1.95
N TYR A 75 0.47 -8.22 2.85
CA TYR A 75 -0.75 -9.02 2.91
C TYR A 75 -1.95 -8.11 2.68
N GLY A 76 -2.73 -8.36 1.62
CA GLY A 76 -3.94 -7.61 1.26
C GLY A 76 -5.02 -7.70 2.34
N GLY A 77 -5.30 -8.92 2.78
CA GLY A 77 -6.37 -9.19 3.73
C GLY A 77 -7.61 -9.71 3.01
N SER A 78 -8.78 -9.22 3.41
CA SER A 78 -10.01 -9.50 2.67
C SER A 78 -10.48 -8.25 1.96
N GLY A 79 -11.18 -8.41 0.84
CA GLY A 79 -11.65 -7.30 0.02
C GLY A 79 -10.91 -7.22 -1.30
N ASP A 80 -11.30 -6.27 -2.15
CA ASP A 80 -10.60 -6.06 -3.42
C ASP A 80 -9.52 -4.99 -3.21
N ASP A 81 -8.27 -5.42 -3.10
CA ASP A 81 -7.16 -4.54 -2.70
C ASP A 81 -6.38 -4.01 -3.90
N LEU A 82 -5.69 -2.88 -3.69
CA LEU A 82 -4.69 -2.35 -4.61
C LEU A 82 -3.33 -2.35 -3.92
N ILE A 83 -2.41 -3.16 -4.43
CA ILE A 83 -1.13 -3.48 -3.80
C ILE A 83 0.02 -3.01 -4.71
N ASP A 84 0.85 -2.13 -4.17
CA ASP A 84 2.07 -1.59 -4.78
C ASP A 84 3.24 -1.86 -3.82
N GLY A 85 4.16 -2.73 -4.24
CA GLY A 85 5.39 -3.06 -3.49
C GLY A 85 6.38 -1.90 -3.44
N ASN A 86 6.29 -0.97 -4.38
CA ASN A 86 7.24 0.10 -4.59
C ASN A 86 8.66 -0.43 -4.90
N GLU A 87 9.71 0.34 -4.58
CA GLU A 87 11.09 -0.11 -4.73
C GLU A 87 11.42 -1.21 -3.71
N GLY A 88 11.98 -2.34 -4.14
CA GLY A 88 12.19 -3.42 -3.20
C GLY A 88 12.41 -4.75 -3.89
N ASN A 89 12.34 -5.81 -3.09
CA ASN A 89 12.18 -7.15 -3.62
C ASN A 89 11.10 -7.78 -2.75
N ASP A 90 9.85 -7.62 -3.16
CA ASP A 90 8.73 -7.76 -2.24
C ASP A 90 8.04 -9.12 -2.35
N ASN A 91 7.44 -9.54 -1.23
CA ASN A 91 6.59 -10.72 -1.18
C ASN A 91 5.14 -10.25 -1.01
N LEU A 92 4.36 -10.37 -2.08
CA LEU A 92 3.01 -9.84 -2.15
C LEU A 92 1.99 -10.99 -2.05
N PHE A 93 1.01 -10.79 -1.19
CA PHE A 93 -0.11 -11.71 -0.95
C PHE A 93 -1.40 -10.91 -1.12
N GLY A 94 -2.24 -11.27 -2.09
CA GLY A 94 -3.56 -10.65 -2.25
C GLY A 94 -4.57 -11.16 -1.22
N GLU A 95 -4.38 -12.40 -0.78
CA GLU A 95 -5.29 -13.13 0.08
C GLU A 95 -6.71 -13.25 -0.51
N ALA A 96 -7.73 -12.65 0.09
CA ALA A 96 -9.12 -12.93 -0.24
C ALA A 96 -9.80 -11.77 -0.97
N GLY A 97 -9.90 -11.86 -2.29
CA GLY A 97 -10.68 -10.93 -3.10
C GLY A 97 -10.20 -10.88 -4.53
N SER A 98 -10.60 -9.85 -5.27
CA SER A 98 -10.09 -9.56 -6.61
C SER A 98 -9.09 -8.41 -6.56
N ASP A 99 -7.84 -8.74 -6.31
CA ASP A 99 -6.79 -7.77 -6.02
C ASP A 99 -6.09 -7.22 -7.28
N THR A 100 -5.61 -5.99 -7.20
CA THR A 100 -4.83 -5.35 -8.26
C THR A 100 -3.40 -5.14 -7.79
N PHE A 101 -2.45 -5.77 -8.46
CA PHE A 101 -1.02 -5.60 -8.20
C PHE A 101 -0.43 -4.62 -9.22
N GLU A 102 0.09 -3.48 -8.75
CA GLU A 102 0.72 -2.46 -9.58
C GLU A 102 2.24 -2.64 -9.60
N PHE A 103 2.83 -2.59 -10.81
CA PHE A 103 4.28 -2.67 -11.04
C PHE A 103 4.73 -1.58 -12.00
N ALA A 104 5.87 -0.98 -11.71
CA ALA A 104 6.53 0.05 -12.51
C ALA A 104 8.03 -0.21 -12.62
N THR A 105 8.68 0.43 -13.59
CA THR A 105 10.14 0.33 -13.72
C THR A 105 10.84 0.93 -12.49
N GLY A 106 11.82 0.23 -11.96
CA GLY A 106 12.56 0.59 -10.75
C GLY A 106 12.06 -0.08 -9.47
N ASP A 107 10.97 -0.86 -9.55
CA ASP A 107 10.40 -1.55 -8.40
C ASP A 107 11.27 -2.73 -7.94
N GLY A 108 12.08 -3.32 -8.83
CA GLY A 108 13.01 -4.39 -8.48
C GLY A 108 12.46 -5.78 -8.78
N THR A 109 12.70 -6.75 -7.89
CA THR A 109 12.32 -8.15 -8.12
C THR A 109 11.28 -8.63 -7.11
N ASP A 110 10.03 -8.65 -7.54
CA ASP A 110 8.88 -8.94 -6.69
C ASP A 110 8.32 -10.34 -6.93
N GLN A 111 7.57 -10.82 -5.94
CA GLN A 111 7.00 -12.14 -5.96
C GLN A 111 5.57 -12.14 -5.43
N ILE A 112 4.61 -12.45 -6.30
CA ILE A 112 3.24 -12.77 -5.89
C ILE A 112 3.21 -14.24 -5.46
N ARG A 113 2.85 -14.46 -4.19
CA ARG A 113 3.03 -15.75 -3.49
C ARG A 113 1.78 -16.62 -3.47
N ASP A 114 0.60 -16.03 -3.66
CA ASP A 114 -0.70 -16.67 -3.50
C ASP A 114 -1.64 -16.46 -4.70
N TYR A 115 -1.07 -16.20 -5.87
CA TYR A 115 -1.84 -15.96 -7.09
C TYR A 115 -2.81 -17.12 -7.37
N SER A 116 -4.08 -16.78 -7.65
CA SER A 116 -5.17 -17.76 -7.62
C SER A 116 -6.24 -17.68 -8.72
N SER A 117 -6.05 -17.19 -9.96
CA SER A 117 -7.05 -17.19 -11.08
C SER A 117 -8.42 -16.50 -10.85
N VAL A 118 -8.86 -16.32 -9.61
CA VAL A 118 -9.84 -15.34 -9.16
C VAL A 118 -9.13 -14.00 -8.84
N ALA A 119 -7.80 -14.00 -8.91
CA ALA A 119 -6.85 -13.11 -8.22
C ALA A 119 -6.66 -11.72 -8.84
N GLY A 120 -7.66 -11.24 -9.59
CA GLY A 120 -7.70 -9.86 -10.06
C GLY A 120 -6.71 -9.52 -11.17
N VAL A 121 -6.03 -8.38 -11.06
CA VAL A 121 -5.36 -7.69 -12.18
C VAL A 121 -3.87 -7.48 -11.87
N ILE A 122 -3.03 -7.77 -12.87
CA ILE A 122 -1.62 -7.35 -12.87
C ILE A 122 -1.50 -6.14 -13.77
N GLN A 123 -1.18 -5.00 -13.17
CA GLN A 123 -1.15 -3.71 -13.83
C GLN A 123 0.29 -3.19 -13.93
N PHE A 124 0.74 -2.93 -15.16
CA PHE A 124 2.04 -2.33 -15.43
C PHE A 124 1.88 -0.84 -15.74
N ILE A 125 2.48 0.01 -14.90
CA ILE A 125 2.35 1.47 -14.95
C ILE A 125 3.48 2.08 -15.80
N GLY A 126 3.10 2.84 -16.83
CA GLY A 126 4.06 3.51 -17.72
C GLY A 126 4.80 2.57 -18.66
N LEU A 127 4.38 1.30 -18.74
CA LEU A 127 4.94 0.25 -19.56
C LEU A 127 3.99 -0.13 -20.68
N ARG A 128 4.51 -0.73 -21.75
CA ARG A 128 3.69 -1.28 -22.83
C ARG A 128 3.86 -2.79 -22.87
N PHE A 129 2.90 -3.46 -23.51
CA PHE A 129 2.98 -4.89 -23.76
C PHE A 129 4.30 -5.32 -24.43
N ALA A 130 4.86 -4.49 -25.32
CA ALA A 130 6.12 -4.78 -26.00
C ALA A 130 7.37 -4.65 -25.10
N ASP A 131 7.24 -4.05 -23.92
CA ASP A 131 8.34 -3.82 -22.98
C ASP A 131 8.49 -4.99 -21.99
N ILE A 132 7.52 -5.91 -21.96
CA ILE A 132 7.54 -7.09 -21.08
C ILE A 132 7.90 -8.36 -21.86
N SER A 133 8.48 -9.32 -21.14
CA SER A 133 8.69 -10.67 -21.63
C SER A 133 8.34 -11.67 -20.54
N THR A 134 7.64 -12.74 -20.92
CA THR A 134 7.14 -13.76 -20.00
C THR A 134 7.83 -15.09 -20.26
N SER A 135 8.22 -15.81 -19.21
CA SER A 135 8.79 -17.15 -19.32
C SER A 135 8.28 -18.05 -18.19
N GLN A 136 8.04 -19.33 -18.51
CA GLN A 136 7.76 -20.34 -17.49
C GLN A 136 9.08 -20.82 -16.89
N VAL A 137 9.24 -20.69 -15.58
CA VAL A 137 10.43 -21.12 -14.84
C VAL A 137 10.03 -22.13 -13.77
N GLY A 138 10.17 -23.41 -14.09
CA GLY A 138 9.68 -24.49 -13.22
C GLY A 138 8.15 -24.44 -13.10
N GLY A 139 7.63 -24.38 -11.87
CA GLY A 139 6.20 -24.25 -11.59
C GLY A 139 5.66 -22.81 -11.58
N ASN A 140 6.52 -21.82 -11.88
CA ASN A 140 6.21 -20.40 -11.72
C ASN A 140 6.27 -19.67 -13.06
N ILE A 141 5.63 -18.51 -13.14
CA ILE A 141 5.87 -17.55 -14.22
C ILE A 141 6.88 -16.52 -13.76
N GLN A 142 7.77 -16.14 -14.67
CA GLN A 142 8.63 -14.98 -14.55
C GLN A 142 8.28 -13.98 -15.65
N ILE A 143 8.06 -12.72 -15.26
CA ILE A 143 7.87 -11.59 -16.17
C ILE A 143 9.03 -10.63 -15.97
N ASP A 144 9.81 -10.37 -17.01
CA ASP A 144 10.84 -9.34 -17.01
C ASP A 144 10.27 -8.11 -17.74
N TYR A 145 10.31 -6.93 -17.10
CA TYR A 145 9.64 -5.72 -17.61
C TYR A 145 10.58 -4.50 -17.73
N GLY A 146 11.88 -4.76 -17.88
CA GLY A 146 12.90 -3.75 -18.17
C GLY A 146 13.79 -3.43 -16.96
N SER A 147 14.90 -2.72 -17.18
CA SER A 147 15.82 -2.22 -16.13
C SER A 147 16.39 -3.23 -15.12
N GLY A 148 16.18 -4.53 -15.32
CA GLY A 148 16.53 -5.57 -14.34
C GLY A 148 15.37 -5.94 -13.41
N ASP A 149 14.21 -5.30 -13.58
CA ASP A 149 13.00 -5.54 -12.82
C ASP A 149 12.27 -6.79 -13.30
N ARG A 150 11.68 -7.51 -12.34
CA ARG A 150 11.10 -8.82 -12.55
C ARG A 150 9.96 -9.10 -11.59
N LEU A 151 8.91 -9.74 -12.10
CA LEU A 151 7.82 -10.30 -11.32
C LEU A 151 7.87 -11.82 -11.40
N LEU A 152 7.90 -12.50 -10.25
CA LEU A 152 7.67 -13.93 -10.13
C LEU A 152 6.26 -14.18 -9.63
N ILE A 153 5.55 -15.11 -10.28
CA ILE A 153 4.22 -15.54 -9.85
C ILE A 153 4.32 -17.03 -9.50
N ASP A 154 4.15 -17.32 -8.21
CA ASP A 154 4.29 -18.68 -7.69
C ASP A 154 3.14 -19.58 -8.14
N ASN A 155 3.49 -20.82 -8.48
CA ASN A 155 2.53 -21.88 -8.81
C ASN A 155 1.52 -21.51 -9.92
N ALA A 156 1.93 -20.65 -10.85
CA ALA A 156 1.11 -20.22 -11.98
C ALA A 156 1.64 -20.77 -13.30
N GLN A 157 0.76 -21.12 -14.22
CA GLN A 157 1.06 -21.52 -15.59
C GLN A 157 0.61 -20.44 -16.56
N VAL A 158 1.30 -20.26 -17.70
CA VAL A 158 0.91 -19.26 -18.71
C VAL A 158 -0.54 -19.46 -19.18
N THR A 159 -1.05 -20.70 -19.14
CA THR A 159 -2.43 -21.04 -19.49
C THR A 159 -3.47 -20.61 -18.46
N ASP A 160 -3.04 -20.25 -17.25
CA ASP A 160 -3.94 -19.81 -16.18
C ASP A 160 -4.35 -18.35 -16.38
N PHE A 161 -3.64 -17.63 -17.27
CA PHE A 161 -3.88 -16.22 -17.55
C PHE A 161 -4.66 -15.99 -18.84
N SER A 162 -5.51 -14.98 -18.79
CA SER A 162 -6.16 -14.37 -19.95
C SER A 162 -5.53 -13.02 -20.28
N GLU A 163 -5.69 -12.57 -21.53
CA GLU A 163 -5.20 -11.25 -21.95
C GLU A 163 -5.83 -10.09 -21.14
N ALA A 164 -6.98 -10.31 -20.49
CA ALA A 164 -7.68 -9.29 -19.71
C ALA A 164 -7.06 -9.03 -18.32
N GLU A 165 -6.24 -9.95 -17.82
CA GLU A 165 -5.62 -9.83 -16.49
C GLU A 165 -4.35 -8.97 -16.51
N PHE A 166 -3.74 -8.80 -17.69
CA PHE A 166 -2.59 -7.94 -17.88
C PHE A 166 -3.01 -6.58 -18.42
N GLN A 167 -2.93 -5.56 -17.56
CA GLN A 167 -3.28 -4.19 -17.92
C GLN A 167 -2.02 -3.33 -18.04
N PHE A 168 -2.01 -2.44 -19.01
CA PHE A 168 -0.93 -1.49 -19.27
C PHE A 168 -1.54 -0.09 -19.26
N VAL A 169 -1.08 0.76 -18.34
CA VAL A 169 -1.69 2.07 -18.05
C VAL A 169 -0.68 3.20 -18.16
#